data_AF-A0AAW3TWD0-F1
#
_entry.id   AF-A0AAW3TWD0-F1
#
_cell.length_a   1.000
_cell.length_b   1.000
_cell.length_c   1.000
_cell.angle_alpha   90.00
_cell.angle_beta   90.00
_cell.angle_gamma   90.00
#
_symmetry.space_group_name_H-M   'P 1'
#
loop_
_entity.id
_entity.type
_entity.pdbx_description
1 polymer ?
#
loop_
_entity_poly.entity_id
_entity_poly.type
_entity_poly.pdbx_seq_one_letter_code
_entity_poly.pdbx_strand_id
1 'polypeptide(L)'
;MAYSRDSQRAKVKALVQQQRGNLYSSGHQNLNMALPVEAIDQIDRLKKRYNLRSRDAVVARVIAKSHATLTPEAFTLRATDGAVVLKRISPIVPNELAGYVKRIQQQFRNIPYGPLFEMMLATVGADLTIPPGLPADTIEATAVPTSDA
;
A
#
# COMPACT_ATOMS: atom_id res chain seq x y z
N MET A 1 32.01 12.49 20.14
CA MET A 1 31.31 11.31 20.70
C MET A 1 30.69 10.53 19.55
N ALA A 2 31.21 9.34 19.23
CA ALA A 2 30.64 8.48 18.20
C ALA A 2 29.48 7.66 18.81
N TYR A 3 28.25 7.93 18.39
CA TYR A 3 27.11 7.08 18.75
C TYR A 3 27.34 5.67 18.19
N SER A 4 27.21 4.62 19.02
CA SER A 4 27.31 3.24 18.53
C SER A 4 26.19 2.99 17.52
N ARG A 5 26.47 2.21 16.48
CA ARG A 5 25.47 1.87 15.43
C ARG A 5 24.17 1.31 16.02
N ASP A 6 24.25 0.62 17.16
CA ASP A 6 23.08 0.06 17.85
C ASP A 6 22.21 1.14 18.48
N SER A 7 22.81 2.19 19.04
CA SER A 7 22.08 3.34 19.59
C SER A 7 21.38 4.16 18.50
N GLN A 8 21.96 4.24 17.30
CA GLN A 8 21.31 4.87 16.15
C GLN A 8 20.15 4.02 15.62
N ARG A 9 20.33 2.71 15.47
CA ARG A 9 19.27 1.77 15.06
C ARG A 9 18.08 1.79 16.02
N ALA A 10 18.32 1.82 17.33
CA ALA A 10 17.27 1.91 18.34
C ALA A 10 16.47 3.22 18.24
N LYS A 11 17.15 4.36 18.00
CA LYS A 11 16.49 5.67 17.80
C LYS A 11 15.66 5.72 16.53
N VAL A 12 16.18 5.20 15.41
CA VAL A 12 15.44 5.11 14.15
C VAL A 12 14.21 4.23 14.32
N LYS A 13 14.35 3.07 14.97
CA LYS A 13 13.22 2.18 15.28
C LYS A 13 12.15 2.87 16.13
N ALA A 14 12.54 3.60 17.17
CA ALA A 14 11.61 4.34 18.03
C ALA A 14 10.88 5.45 17.24
N LEU A 15 11.57 6.18 16.38
CA LEU A 15 11.01 7.24 15.54
C LEU A 15 10.02 6.67 14.51
N VAL A 16 10.38 5.57 13.85
CA VAL A 16 9.50 4.81 12.96
C VAL A 16 8.25 4.35 13.70
N GLN A 17 8.39 3.84 14.92
CA GLN A 17 7.27 3.35 15.71
C GLN A 17 6.34 4.48 16.18
N GLN A 18 6.90 5.63 16.57
CA GLN A 18 6.14 6.83 16.91
C GLN A 18 5.34 7.35 15.71
N GLN A 19 5.97 7.44 14.53
CA GLN A 19 5.29 7.88 13.31
C GLN A 19 4.16 6.94 12.91
N ARG A 20 4.36 5.61 13.02
CA ARG A 20 3.28 4.63 12.80
C ARG A 20 2.16 4.79 13.80
N GLY A 21 2.48 5.01 15.09
CA GLY A 21 1.49 5.32 16.13
C GLY A 21 0.64 6.54 15.77
N ASN A 22 1.28 7.61 15.31
CA ASN A 22 0.59 8.84 14.88
C ASN A 22 -0.30 8.62 13.65
N LEU A 23 0.13 7.77 12.71
CA LEU A 23 -0.67 7.41 11.54
C LEU A 23 -1.90 6.60 11.95
N TYR A 24 -1.75 5.62 12.85
CA TYR A 24 -2.88 4.83 13.34
C TYR A 24 -3.88 5.69 14.12
N SER A 25 -3.41 6.62 14.96
CA SER A 25 -4.29 7.54 15.69
C SER A 25 -4.97 8.58 14.80
N SER A 26 -4.42 8.88 13.62
CA SER A 26 -5.01 9.81 12.64
C SER A 26 -5.90 9.13 11.60
N GLY A 27 -6.26 7.86 11.83
CA GLY A 27 -7.22 7.17 10.98
C GLY A 27 -6.59 6.46 9.77
N HIS A 28 -5.38 5.91 9.93
CA HIS A 28 -4.78 5.00 8.96
C HIS A 28 -4.76 3.56 9.46
N GLN A 29 -4.74 2.62 8.52
CA GLN A 29 -4.65 1.18 8.75
C GLN A 29 -3.50 0.56 7.96
N ASN A 30 -2.90 -0.47 8.53
CA ASN A 30 -1.86 -1.25 7.88
C ASN A 30 -2.48 -2.45 7.16
N LEU A 31 -2.18 -2.59 5.87
CA LEU A 31 -2.60 -3.72 5.05
C LEU A 31 -1.44 -4.70 4.91
N ASN A 32 -1.38 -5.69 5.80
CA ASN A 32 -0.36 -6.74 5.70
C ASN A 32 -0.67 -7.68 4.54
N MET A 33 0.17 -7.67 3.51
CA MET A 33 -0.01 -8.51 2.33
C MET A 33 1.28 -9.16 1.85
N ALA A 34 1.12 -10.29 1.16
CA ALA A 34 2.19 -10.97 0.46
C ALA A 34 1.92 -10.83 -1.04
N LEU A 35 2.89 -10.30 -1.78
CA LEU A 35 2.78 -10.04 -3.22
C LEU A 35 3.89 -10.77 -3.99
N PRO A 36 3.62 -11.16 -5.25
CA PRO A 36 4.65 -11.54 -6.21
C PRO A 36 5.76 -10.49 -6.31
N VAL A 37 6.98 -10.94 -6.59
CA VAL A 37 8.12 -10.04 -6.83
C VAL A 37 7.81 -9.11 -7.99
N GLU A 38 7.15 -9.61 -9.03
CA GLU A 38 6.76 -8.86 -10.23
C GLU A 38 5.79 -7.71 -9.90
N ALA A 39 4.85 -7.94 -8.97
CA ALA A 39 3.94 -6.90 -8.51
C ALA A 39 4.70 -5.81 -7.72
N ILE A 40 5.70 -6.19 -6.91
CA ILE A 40 6.56 -5.23 -6.20
C ILE A 40 7.42 -4.42 -7.19
N ASP A 41 7.97 -5.06 -8.22
CA ASP A 41 8.72 -4.36 -9.26
C ASP A 41 7.83 -3.37 -10.02
N GLN A 42 6.56 -3.72 -10.27
CA GLN A 42 5.58 -2.81 -10.85
C GLN A 42 5.29 -1.62 -9.92
N ILE A 43 5.12 -1.86 -8.61
CA ILE A 43 4.98 -0.79 -7.61
C ILE A 43 6.18 0.16 -7.67
N ASP A 44 7.42 -0.37 -7.75
CA ASP A 44 8.63 0.45 -7.79
C ASP A 44 8.76 1.27 -9.09
N ARG A 45 8.33 0.71 -10.23
CA ARG A 45 8.26 1.45 -11.50
C ARG A 45 7.25 2.59 -11.41
N LEU A 46 6.07 2.33 -10.84
CA LEU A 46 5.03 3.35 -10.65
C LEU A 46 5.48 4.43 -9.68
N LYS A 47 6.16 4.05 -8.60
CA LYS A 47 6.79 4.98 -7.65
C LYS A 47 7.69 5.98 -8.39
N LYS A 48 8.59 5.49 -9.25
CA LYS A 48 9.51 6.34 -10.05
C LYS A 48 8.74 7.20 -11.04
N ARG A 49 7.80 6.61 -11.79
CA ARG A 49 7.02 7.30 -12.84
C ARG A 49 6.22 8.49 -12.30
N TYR A 50 5.62 8.35 -11.11
CA TYR A 50 4.80 9.39 -10.49
C TYR A 50 5.54 10.18 -9.40
N ASN A 51 6.86 10.02 -9.30
CA ASN A 51 7.72 10.67 -8.28
C ASN A 51 7.19 10.53 -6.83
N LEU A 52 6.72 9.33 -6.49
CA LEU A 52 6.13 9.05 -5.17
C LEU A 52 7.21 8.70 -4.15
N ARG A 53 7.00 9.13 -2.91
CA ARG A 53 8.01 8.99 -1.83
C ARG A 53 8.21 7.56 -1.35
N SER A 54 7.16 6.73 -1.36
CA SER A 54 7.17 5.38 -0.80
C SER A 54 6.32 4.39 -1.62
N ARG A 55 6.51 3.09 -1.37
CA ARG A 55 5.62 2.04 -1.90
C ARG A 55 4.22 2.18 -1.33
N ASP A 56 4.09 2.59 -0.07
CA ASP A 56 2.81 2.89 0.60
C ASP A 56 2.01 3.93 -0.17
N ALA A 57 2.65 5.00 -0.64
CA ALA A 57 2.00 6.02 -1.46
C ALA A 57 1.49 5.46 -2.79
N VAL A 58 2.22 4.54 -3.43
CA VAL A 58 1.77 3.85 -4.65
C VAL A 58 0.56 2.98 -4.34
N VAL A 59 0.62 2.16 -3.30
CA VAL A 59 -0.47 1.28 -2.88
C VAL A 59 -1.73 2.08 -2.57
N ALA A 60 -1.61 3.14 -1.77
CA ALA A 60 -2.71 4.04 -1.45
C ALA A 60 -3.29 4.68 -2.73
N ARG A 61 -2.45 5.07 -3.69
CA ARG A 61 -2.90 5.68 -4.96
C ARG A 61 -3.60 4.70 -5.88
N VAL A 62 -3.15 3.45 -5.94
CA VAL A 62 -3.85 2.36 -6.66
C VAL A 62 -5.23 2.16 -6.04
N ILE A 63 -5.32 2.00 -4.71
CA ILE A 63 -6.60 1.79 -4.02
C ILE A 63 -7.52 3.01 -4.21
N ALA A 64 -7.00 4.22 -4.10
CA ALA A 64 -7.77 5.44 -4.30
C ALA A 64 -8.31 5.54 -5.74
N LYS A 65 -7.49 5.22 -6.75
CA LYS A 65 -7.93 5.19 -8.16
C LYS A 65 -9.01 4.14 -8.36
N SER A 66 -8.84 2.94 -7.82
CA SER A 66 -9.87 1.90 -7.84
C SER A 66 -11.17 2.40 -7.19
N HIS A 67 -11.09 2.96 -5.98
CA HIS A 67 -12.25 3.51 -5.27
C HIS A 67 -12.99 4.58 -6.08
N ALA A 68 -12.25 5.43 -6.79
CA ALA A 68 -12.80 6.51 -7.61
C ALA A 68 -13.51 6.03 -8.89
N THR A 69 -13.11 4.86 -9.42
CA THR A 69 -13.49 4.44 -10.78
C THR A 69 -14.28 3.14 -10.81
N LEU A 70 -14.29 2.38 -9.71
CA LEU A 70 -14.84 1.03 -9.65
C LEU A 70 -15.64 0.83 -8.37
N THR A 71 -16.83 0.24 -8.51
CA THR A 71 -17.55 -0.31 -7.35
C THR A 71 -16.92 -1.65 -6.93
N PRO A 72 -17.08 -2.08 -5.67
CA PRO A 72 -16.55 -3.37 -5.23
C PRO A 72 -16.97 -4.57 -6.10
N GLU A 73 -18.18 -4.51 -6.65
CA GLU A 73 -18.78 -5.58 -7.46
C GLU A 73 -18.17 -5.69 -8.86
N ALA A 74 -17.46 -4.65 -9.33
CA ALA A 74 -16.80 -4.64 -10.65
C ALA A 74 -15.58 -5.57 -10.72
N PHE A 75 -15.12 -6.07 -9.58
CA PHE A 75 -13.96 -6.95 -9.49
C PHE A 75 -14.33 -8.41 -9.81
N THR A 76 -13.42 -9.11 -10.47
CA THR A 76 -13.53 -10.54 -10.75
C THR A 76 -12.24 -11.25 -10.34
N LEU A 77 -12.36 -12.26 -9.47
CA LEU A 77 -11.22 -13.04 -9.02
C LEU A 77 -10.73 -13.93 -10.16
N ARG A 78 -9.49 -13.72 -10.59
CA ARG A 78 -8.81 -14.60 -11.54
C ARG A 78 -7.95 -15.61 -10.78
N ALA A 79 -7.88 -16.84 -11.29
CA ALA A 79 -6.96 -17.84 -10.74
C ALA A 79 -5.52 -17.35 -10.89
N THR A 80 -4.72 -17.48 -9.84
CA THR A 80 -3.29 -17.16 -9.88
C THR A 80 -2.50 -18.42 -10.21
N ASP A 81 -1.48 -18.30 -11.06
CA ASP A 81 -0.65 -19.44 -11.44
C ASP A 81 0.22 -19.91 -10.26
N GLY A 82 0.19 -21.23 -10.05
CA GLY A 82 0.67 -21.87 -8.82
C GLY A 82 2.17 -22.16 -8.82
N ALA A 83 3.00 -21.11 -8.78
CA ALA A 83 4.38 -21.14 -8.25
C ALA A 83 4.99 -19.73 -8.34
N VAL A 84 4.64 -18.83 -7.41
CA VAL A 84 5.16 -17.47 -7.40
C VAL A 84 5.85 -17.17 -6.08
N VAL A 85 7.06 -16.62 -6.15
CA VAL A 85 7.80 -16.18 -4.96
C VAL A 85 7.10 -14.96 -4.38
N LEU A 86 6.59 -15.09 -3.15
CA LEU A 86 5.88 -14.01 -2.47
C LEU A 86 6.80 -13.27 -1.49
N LYS A 87 6.74 -11.94 -1.51
CA LYS A 87 7.39 -11.04 -0.54
C LYS A 87 6.34 -10.27 0.24
N ARG A 88 6.57 -10.13 1.55
CA ARG A 88 5.65 -9.42 2.45
C ARG A 88 5.89 -7.92 2.39
N ILE A 89 4.80 -7.16 2.29
CA ILE A 89 4.79 -5.71 2.49
C ILE A 89 3.66 -5.32 3.45
N SER A 90 3.83 -4.20 4.13
CA SER A 90 2.89 -3.71 5.15
C SER A 90 2.60 -2.22 4.97
N PRO A 91 2.01 -1.82 3.83
CA PRO A 91 1.71 -0.43 3.57
C PRO A 91 0.66 0.12 4.52
N ILE A 92 0.82 1.39 4.87
CA ILE A 92 -0.13 2.15 5.68
C ILE A 92 -0.99 3.01 4.75
N VAL A 93 -2.31 2.87 4.85
CA VAL A 93 -3.28 3.59 4.02
C VAL A 93 -4.38 4.23 4.87
N PRO A 94 -5.04 5.30 4.41
CA PRO A 94 -6.21 5.87 5.09
C PRO A 94 -7.33 4.85 5.35
N ASN A 95 -8.05 5.00 6.47
CA ASN A 95 -9.13 4.10 6.89
C ASN A 95 -10.26 3.98 5.86
N GLU A 96 -10.56 5.07 5.16
CA GLU A 96 -11.56 5.06 4.09
C GLU A 96 -11.18 4.07 2.98
N LEU A 97 -9.92 4.13 2.52
CA LEU A 97 -9.39 3.22 1.52
C LEU A 97 -9.31 1.78 2.03
N ALA A 98 -8.91 1.59 3.29
CA ALA A 98 -8.93 0.27 3.92
C ALA A 98 -10.36 -0.30 4.03
N GLY A 99 -11.35 0.56 4.31
CA GLY A 99 -12.77 0.19 4.33
C GLY A 99 -13.27 -0.25 2.95
N TYR A 100 -12.87 0.44 1.89
CA TYR A 100 -13.16 0.03 0.51
C TYR A 100 -12.54 -1.34 0.19
N VAL A 101 -11.26 -1.55 0.50
CA VAL A 101 -10.59 -2.85 0.32
C VAL A 101 -11.31 -3.97 1.09
N LYS A 102 -11.76 -3.69 2.32
CA LYS A 102 -12.51 -4.64 3.15
C LYS A 102 -13.85 -5.05 2.53
N ARG A 103 -14.57 -4.14 1.87
CA ARG A 103 -15.83 -4.49 1.17
C ARG A 103 -15.58 -5.46 0.02
N ILE A 104 -14.52 -5.24 -0.76
CA ILE A 104 -14.12 -6.14 -1.84
C ILE A 104 -13.69 -7.50 -1.26
N GLN A 105 -12.91 -7.49 -0.17
CA GLN A 105 -12.49 -8.71 0.52
C GLN A 105 -13.69 -9.56 0.96
N GLN A 106 -14.74 -8.94 1.50
CA GLN A 106 -15.94 -9.64 1.95
C GLN A 106 -16.69 -10.33 0.80
N GLN A 107 -16.72 -9.73 -0.39
CA GLN A 107 -17.31 -10.35 -1.60
C GLN A 107 -16.59 -11.65 -1.98
N PHE A 108 -15.27 -11.70 -1.80
CA PHE A 108 -14.45 -12.87 -2.13
C PHE A 108 -14.17 -13.75 -0.91
N ARG A 109 -15.14 -13.93 0.00
CA ARG A 109 -15.03 -14.83 1.16
C ARG A 109 -13.77 -14.58 2.01
N ASN A 110 -13.39 -13.32 2.16
CA ASN A 110 -12.24 -12.89 2.95
C ASN A 110 -10.88 -13.43 2.48
N ILE A 111 -10.64 -13.46 1.16
CA ILE A 111 -9.30 -13.74 0.62
C ILE A 111 -8.22 -12.80 1.19
N PRO A 112 -6.94 -13.20 1.18
CA PRO A 112 -5.85 -12.34 1.63
C PRO A 112 -5.74 -11.03 0.83
N TYR A 113 -5.19 -9.98 1.44
CA TYR A 113 -5.02 -8.67 0.81
C TYR A 113 -4.10 -8.67 -0.41
N GLY A 114 -3.16 -9.62 -0.51
CA GLY A 114 -2.23 -9.72 -1.64
C GLY A 114 -2.95 -9.91 -2.98
N PRO A 115 -3.67 -11.03 -3.16
CA PRO A 115 -4.47 -11.26 -4.36
C PRO A 115 -5.50 -10.16 -4.66
N LEU A 116 -6.10 -9.55 -3.62
CA LEU A 116 -6.99 -8.39 -3.78
C LEU A 116 -6.25 -7.20 -4.40
N PHE A 117 -5.08 -6.87 -3.87
CA PHE A 117 -4.29 -5.75 -4.37
C PHE A 117 -3.77 -6.03 -5.79
N GLU A 118 -3.35 -7.25 -6.10
CA GLU A 118 -2.96 -7.64 -7.46
C GLU A 118 -4.10 -7.45 -8.46
N MET A 119 -5.32 -7.83 -8.07
CA MET A 119 -6.51 -7.59 -8.88
C MET A 119 -6.76 -6.09 -9.09
N MET A 120 -6.66 -5.26 -8.05
CA MET A 120 -6.77 -3.81 -8.18
C MET A 120 -5.68 -3.23 -9.10
N LEU A 121 -4.44 -3.67 -8.93
CA LEU A 121 -3.30 -3.23 -9.72
C LEU A 121 -3.44 -3.64 -11.19
N ALA A 122 -3.95 -4.84 -11.46
CA ALA A 122 -4.22 -5.31 -12.81
C ALA A 122 -5.36 -4.52 -13.48
N THR A 123 -6.40 -4.15 -12.73
CA THR A 123 -7.53 -3.36 -13.26
C THR A 123 -7.14 -1.90 -13.50
N VAL A 124 -6.41 -1.27 -12.58
CA VAL A 124 -5.94 0.12 -12.73
C VAL A 124 -4.81 0.23 -13.74
N GLY A 125 -3.96 -0.79 -13.84
CA GLY A 125 -2.81 -0.82 -14.73
C GLY A 125 -1.74 0.20 -14.36
N ALA A 126 -1.23 0.92 -15.36
CA ALA A 126 -0.14 1.87 -15.19
C ALA A 126 -0.58 3.33 -14.97
N ASP A 127 -1.89 3.59 -15.02
CA ASP A 127 -2.46 4.92 -14.87
C ASP A 127 -2.86 5.20 -13.42
N LEU A 128 -2.03 5.98 -12.72
CA LEU A 128 -2.29 6.48 -11.37
C LEU A 128 -2.68 7.97 -11.37
N THR A 129 -3.11 8.51 -12.52
CA THR A 129 -3.70 9.85 -12.55
C THR A 129 -4.98 9.84 -11.73
N ILE A 130 -5.04 10.70 -10.73
CA ILE A 130 -6.19 10.76 -9.83
C ILE A 130 -7.27 11.62 -10.51
N PRO A 131 -8.54 11.16 -10.59
CA PRO A 131 -9.62 11.98 -11.10
C PRO A 131 -9.75 13.28 -10.28
N PRO A 132 -10.08 14.43 -10.90
CA PRO A 132 -10.30 15.67 -10.16
C PRO A 132 -11.41 15.47 -9.10
N GLY A 133 -11.08 15.68 -7.83
CA GLY A 133 -12.01 15.55 -6.70
C GLY A 133 -11.53 14.68 -5.53
N LEU A 134 -10.45 13.90 -5.70
CA LEU A 134 -9.80 13.20 -4.58
C LEU A 134 -8.69 14.09 -3.99
N PRO A 135 -8.69 14.36 -2.66
CA PRO A 135 -7.66 15.19 -2.05
C PRO A 135 -6.29 14.53 -2.20
N ALA A 136 -5.41 15.17 -2.99
CA ALA A 136 -4.04 14.73 -3.21
C ALA A 136 -3.25 14.59 -1.89
N ASP A 137 -3.59 15.43 -0.91
CA ASP A 137 -2.94 15.51 0.41
C ASP A 137 -3.21 14.29 1.30
N THR A 138 -4.25 13.51 1.03
CA THR A 138 -4.60 12.31 1.83
C THR A 138 -3.73 11.10 1.49
N ILE A 139 -3.02 11.13 0.36
CA ILE A 139 -2.23 9.98 -0.13
C ILE A 139 -0.73 10.16 0.14
N GLU A 140 -0.23 11.39 0.25
CA GLU A 140 1.22 11.66 0.39
C GLU A 140 1.74 11.64 1.84
N ALA A 141 0.86 11.67 2.85
CA ALA A 141 1.24 11.74 4.26
C ALA A 141 1.73 10.40 4.88
N THR A 142 1.65 9.29 4.14
CA THR A 142 1.88 7.93 4.66
C THR A 142 3.35 7.46 4.65
N ALA A 143 4.29 8.30 4.20
CA ALA A 143 5.69 7.93 4.10
C ALA A 143 6.36 7.86 5.49
N VAL A 144 6.31 6.69 6.13
CA VAL A 144 7.25 6.33 7.19
C VAL A 144 8.58 5.99 6.51
N PRO A 145 9.72 6.59 6.88
CA PRO A 145 11.01 6.21 6.36
C PRO A 145 11.24 4.74 6.68
N THR A 146 11.32 3.93 5.63
CA THR A 146 11.76 2.54 5.74
C THR A 146 13.25 2.59 6.03
N SER A 147 13.66 1.98 7.15
CA SER A 147 15.07 1.71 7.40
C SER A 147 15.50 0.63 6.42
N ASP A 148 15.89 1.03 5.20
CA ASP A 148 16.64 0.17 4.31
C ASP A 148 17.97 -0.14 5.02
N ALA A 149 18.07 -1.37 5.53
CA ALA A 149 19.25 -1.97 6.11
C ALA A 149 19.70 -3.12 5.23
#